data_AF-A0AAV4V2U6-F1
#
_entry.id   AF-A0AAV4V2U6-F1
#
_cell.length_a   1.000
_cell.length_b   1.000
_cell.length_c   1.000
_cell.angle_alpha   90.00
_cell.angle_beta   90.00
_cell.angle_gamma   90.00
#
_symmetry.space_group_name_H-M   'P 1'
#
loop_
_entity.id
_entity.type
_entity.pdbx_description
1 polymer ?
#
loop_
_entity_poly.entity_id
_entity_poly.type
_entity_poly.pdbx_seq_one_letter_code
_entity_poly.pdbx_strand_id
1 'polypeptide(L)'
;MLSKFGIGWKNNLKGGVLLEENPWSCSCELLWLGRWLRRWLRETFHVHMLSVEASLYVNSVSRKATCTVSGTNVSLAIIDLRKSDVDCNPVISSATRMDLSLLTVGIFLSLLACSVL
;
A
#
# COMPACT_ATOMS: atom_id res chain seq x y z
N MET A 1 9.38 12.07 6.39
CA MET A 1 7.92 12.20 6.60
C MET A 1 7.44 10.86 7.16
N LEU A 2 7.41 10.71 8.48
CA LEU A 2 7.07 9.44 9.13
C LEU A 2 5.55 9.30 9.15
N SER A 3 5.00 8.38 8.36
CA SER A 3 3.62 7.92 8.50
C SER A 3 3.42 7.44 9.95
N LYS A 4 2.53 8.11 10.71
CA LYS A 4 2.22 7.72 12.09
C LYS A 4 1.38 6.44 12.06
N PHE A 5 2.03 5.29 11.97
CA PHE A 5 1.45 4.03 12.44
C PHE A 5 1.66 3.96 13.96
N GLY A 6 0.76 4.61 14.71
CA GLY A 6 0.76 4.56 16.16
C GLY A 6 -0.36 3.67 16.67
N ILE A 7 -0.02 2.64 17.44
CA ILE A 7 -0.98 1.97 18.34
C ILE A 7 -1.24 2.97 19.47
N GLY A 8 -2.33 3.73 19.36
CA GLY A 8 -2.64 4.81 20.30
C GLY A 8 -3.23 4.27 21.60
N TRP A 9 -2.46 4.36 22.69
CA TRP A 9 -2.94 4.07 24.05
C TRP A 9 -3.41 5.37 24.71
N LYS A 10 -4.72 5.66 24.63
CA LYS A 10 -5.34 6.68 25.50
C LYS A 10 -6.45 6.03 26.31
N ASN A 11 -6.16 5.84 27.60
CA ASN A 11 -7.04 5.58 28.74
C ASN A 11 -7.95 4.33 28.60
N ASN A 12 -7.58 3.26 29.31
CA ASN A 12 -8.21 1.93 29.37
C ASN A 12 -8.11 1.08 28.09
N LEU A 13 -7.05 0.26 28.00
CA LEU A 13 -6.95 -1.06 27.31
C LEU A 13 -7.94 -1.35 26.16
N LYS A 14 -8.07 -0.44 25.20
CA LYS A 14 -8.68 -0.70 23.90
C LYS A 14 -7.67 -0.27 22.83
N GLY A 15 -6.94 -1.23 22.29
CA GLY A 15 -6.04 -1.01 21.17
C GLY A 15 -6.81 -0.50 19.94
N GLY A 16 -6.14 0.32 19.14
CA GLY A 16 -6.69 0.87 17.90
C GLY A 16 -5.58 1.35 16.97
N VAL A 17 -5.92 1.55 15.70
CA VAL A 17 -5.00 2.10 14.69
C VAL A 17 -5.45 3.52 14.36
N LEU A 18 -4.55 4.49 14.53
CA LEU A 18 -4.78 5.87 14.12
C LEU A 18 -4.28 6.08 12.70
N LEU A 19 -5.17 6.38 11.77
CA LEU A 19 -4.86 6.60 10.34
C LEU A 19 -5.13 8.04 9.89
N GLU A 20 -5.76 8.86 10.74
CA GLU A 20 -6.04 10.28 10.46
C GLU A 20 -4.74 11.11 10.37
N GLU A 21 -4.84 12.33 9.84
CA GLU A 21 -3.73 13.30 9.76
C GLU A 21 -2.48 12.85 8.97
N ASN A 22 -2.63 11.83 8.12
CA ASN A 22 -1.57 11.38 7.23
C ASN A 22 -1.90 11.82 5.78
N PRO A 23 -0.91 12.31 5.01
CA PRO A 23 -1.09 12.73 3.62
C PRO A 23 -1.11 11.51 2.69
N TRP A 24 -2.13 10.67 2.82
CA TRP A 24 -2.24 9.44 2.04
C TRP A 24 -2.45 9.75 0.55
N SER A 25 -1.65 9.14 -0.31
CA SER A 25 -1.89 9.11 -1.76
C SER A 25 -2.73 7.89 -2.12
N CYS A 26 -3.88 8.08 -2.76
CA CYS A 26 -4.66 6.98 -3.31
C CYS A 26 -3.87 6.36 -4.46
N SER A 27 -3.29 5.19 -4.20
CA SER A 27 -2.51 4.43 -5.15
C SER A 27 -2.81 2.94 -5.01
N CYS A 28 -2.29 2.15 -5.94
CA CYS A 28 -2.44 0.70 -5.93
C CYS A 28 -1.82 0.07 -4.68
N GLU A 29 -0.74 0.66 -4.19
CA GLU A 29 -0.09 0.27 -2.93
C GLU A 29 -0.94 0.58 -1.70
N LEU A 30 -1.96 1.44 -1.78
CA LEU A 30 -2.86 1.73 -0.66
C LEU A 30 -4.12 0.87 -0.66
N LEU A 31 -4.41 0.15 -1.76
CA LEU A 31 -5.63 -0.66 -1.88
C LEU A 31 -5.73 -1.75 -0.81
N TRP A 32 -4.61 -2.27 -0.33
CA TRP A 32 -4.61 -3.29 0.73
C TRP A 32 -5.18 -2.72 2.03
N LEU A 33 -4.90 -1.46 2.36
CA LEU A 33 -5.35 -0.85 3.61
C LEU A 33 -6.87 -0.67 3.62
N GLY A 34 -7.45 -0.20 2.52
CA GLY A 34 -8.90 -0.14 2.37
C GLY A 34 -9.55 -1.52 2.48
N ARG A 35 -8.95 -2.56 1.86
CA ARG A 35 -9.45 -3.95 1.98
C ARG A 35 -9.36 -4.47 3.41
N TRP A 36 -8.25 -4.20 4.08
CA TRP A 36 -8.02 -4.58 5.47
C TRP A 36 -9.03 -3.90 6.40
N LEU A 37 -9.26 -2.58 6.28
CA LEU A 37 -10.25 -1.86 7.10
C LEU A 37 -11.66 -2.43 6.96
N ARG A 38 -12.10 -2.71 5.73
CA ARG A 38 -13.42 -3.33 5.48
C ARG A 38 -13.54 -4.70 6.13
N ARG A 39 -12.46 -5.51 6.10
CA ARG A 39 -12.43 -6.82 6.75
C ARG A 39 -12.44 -6.68 8.27
N TRP A 40 -11.56 -5.82 8.80
CA TRP A 40 -11.42 -5.54 10.22
C TRP A 40 -12.75 -5.08 10.83
N LEU A 41 -13.49 -4.20 10.17
CA LEU A 41 -14.81 -3.78 10.68
C LEU A 41 -15.81 -4.92 10.77
N ARG A 42 -15.86 -5.81 9.77
CA ARG A 42 -16.75 -6.98 9.81
C ARG A 42 -16.34 -7.93 10.93
N GLU A 43 -15.06 -8.21 11.08
CA GLU A 43 -14.55 -9.15 12.09
C GLU A 43 -14.71 -8.59 13.51
N THR A 44 -14.35 -7.32 13.73
CA THR A 44 -14.53 -6.62 15.01
C THR A 44 -16.00 -6.58 15.42
N PHE A 45 -16.91 -6.38 14.48
CA PHE A 45 -18.36 -6.45 14.74
C PHE A 45 -18.78 -7.82 15.28
N HIS A 46 -18.35 -8.89 14.59
CA HIS A 46 -18.71 -10.26 14.97
C HIS A 46 -18.10 -10.70 16.30
N VAL A 47 -16.85 -10.34 16.57
CA VAL A 47 -16.12 -10.77 17.79
C VAL A 47 -16.59 -10.01 19.02
N HIS A 48 -16.84 -8.70 18.90
CA HIS A 48 -17.23 -7.88 20.05
C HIS A 48 -18.74 -7.77 20.26
N MET A 49 -19.56 -8.42 19.43
CA MET A 49 -21.03 -8.33 19.47
C MET A 49 -21.49 -6.87 19.64
N LEU A 50 -20.91 -5.96 18.85
CA LEU A 50 -21.19 -4.54 18.99
C LEU A 50 -22.67 -4.25 18.73
N SER A 51 -23.26 -3.31 19.48
CA SER A 51 -24.59 -2.81 19.14
C SER A 51 -24.59 -2.13 17.76
N VAL A 52 -25.77 -1.95 17.18
CA VAL A 52 -25.91 -1.26 15.88
C VAL A 52 -25.32 0.15 15.96
N GLU A 53 -25.60 0.89 17.04
CA GLU A 53 -25.08 2.24 17.28
C GLU A 53 -23.55 2.25 17.36
N ALA A 54 -22.97 1.31 18.12
CA ALA A 54 -21.52 1.20 18.22
C ALA A 54 -20.88 0.89 16.85
N SER A 55 -21.55 0.08 16.04
CA SER A 55 -21.08 -0.29 14.70
C SER A 55 -21.12 0.89 13.73
N LEU A 56 -22.21 1.66 13.77
CA LEU A 56 -22.34 2.91 13.00
C LEU A 56 -21.27 3.92 13.40
N TYR A 57 -21.00 4.05 14.71
CA TYR A 57 -19.95 4.91 15.23
C TYR A 57 -18.55 4.49 14.75
N VAL A 58 -18.20 3.21 14.86
CA VAL A 58 -16.87 2.73 14.41
C VAL A 58 -16.72 2.92 12.89
N ASN A 59 -17.79 2.70 12.12
CA ASN A 59 -17.78 2.95 10.68
C ASN A 59 -17.60 4.44 10.35
N SER A 60 -18.25 5.35 11.08
CA SER A 60 -18.11 6.80 10.85
C SER A 60 -16.70 7.31 11.19
N VAL A 61 -16.08 6.79 12.26
CA VAL A 61 -14.69 7.11 12.62
C VAL A 61 -13.72 6.55 11.59
N SER A 62 -13.93 5.33 11.11
CA SER A 62 -13.06 4.71 10.09
C SER A 62 -13.04 5.47 8.76
N ARG A 63 -14.11 6.20 8.44
CA ARG A 63 -14.21 7.05 7.24
C ARG A 63 -13.38 8.33 7.31
N LYS A 64 -12.90 8.74 8.49
CA LYS A 64 -12.09 9.95 8.66
C LYS A 64 -10.69 9.84 8.05
N ALA A 65 -10.19 8.62 7.88
CA ALA A 65 -8.93 8.38 7.17
C ALA A 65 -9.18 8.50 5.65
N THR A 66 -8.69 9.58 5.05
CA THR A 66 -8.88 9.89 3.62
C THR A 66 -7.57 9.84 2.85
N CYS A 67 -7.63 9.53 1.56
CA CYS A 67 -6.51 9.68 0.64
C CYS A 67 -6.87 10.62 -0.52
N THR A 68 -5.86 11.17 -1.17
CA THR A 68 -5.99 12.01 -2.38
C THR A 68 -5.47 11.30 -3.62
N VAL A 69 -6.25 11.31 -4.71
CA VAL A 69 -5.86 10.66 -5.97
C VAL A 69 -4.80 11.50 -6.68
N SER A 70 -3.65 10.88 -6.96
CA SER A 70 -2.51 11.54 -7.61
C SER A 70 -2.89 12.22 -8.93
N GLY A 71 -2.53 13.49 -9.08
CA GLY A 71 -2.87 14.28 -10.26
C GLY A 71 -4.27 14.88 -10.26
N THR A 72 -5.04 14.71 -9.18
CA THR A 72 -6.38 15.32 -9.03
C THR A 72 -6.55 15.91 -7.62
N ASN A 73 -7.60 16.71 -7.44
CA ASN A 73 -8.04 17.19 -6.12
C ASN A 73 -9.14 16.31 -5.51
N VAL A 74 -9.30 15.07 -5.98
CA VAL A 74 -10.31 14.15 -5.48
C VAL A 74 -9.79 13.49 -4.22
N SER A 75 -10.54 13.63 -3.13
CA SER A 75 -10.30 12.97 -1.85
C SER A 75 -11.42 11.98 -1.56
N LEU A 76 -11.06 10.79 -1.09
CA LEU A 76 -12.02 9.77 -0.66
C LEU A 76 -11.54 9.06 0.59
N ALA A 77 -12.48 8.48 1.34
CA ALA A 77 -12.15 7.67 2.51
C ALA A 77 -11.42 6.39 2.07
N ILE A 78 -10.35 6.01 2.78
CA ILE A 78 -9.54 4.82 2.46
C ILE A 78 -10.39 3.55 2.51
N ILE A 79 -11.40 3.51 3.40
CA ILE A 79 -12.37 2.41 3.46
C ILE A 79 -13.22 2.28 2.19
N ASP A 80 -13.40 3.35 1.42
CA ASP A 80 -14.15 3.36 0.16
C ASP A 80 -13.25 3.13 -1.05
N LEU A 81 -11.92 3.23 -0.91
CA LEU A 81 -10.97 3.05 -2.00
C LEU A 81 -11.08 1.66 -2.65
N ARG A 82 -11.33 1.68 -3.96
CA ARG A 82 -11.46 0.50 -4.84
C ARG A 82 -10.45 0.56 -5.98
N LYS A 83 -10.28 -0.57 -6.65
CA LYS A 83 -9.43 -0.68 -7.84
C LYS A 83 -9.93 0.20 -9.00
N SER A 84 -11.23 0.52 -9.05
CA SER A 84 -11.80 1.43 -10.05
C SER A 84 -11.30 2.87 -9.91
N ASP A 85 -10.82 3.25 -8.72
CA ASP A 85 -10.51 4.64 -8.39
C ASP A 85 -9.01 4.96 -8.65
N VAL A 86 -8.21 3.94 -9.00
CA VAL A 86 -6.77 4.04 -9.23
C VAL A 86 -6.34 3.22 -10.44
N ASP A 87 -5.43 3.75 -11.25
CA ASP A 87 -4.81 2.98 -12.34
C ASP A 87 -3.65 2.13 -11.80
N CYS A 88 -3.79 0.80 -11.90
CA CYS A 88 -2.80 -0.17 -11.43
C CYS A 88 -2.03 -0.85 -12.54
N ASN A 89 -1.93 -0.23 -13.71
CA ASN A 89 -1.06 -0.71 -14.75
C ASN A 89 0.39 -0.71 -14.26
N PRO A 90 1.09 -1.86 -14.33
CA PRO A 90 2.51 -1.88 -14.00
C PRO A 90 3.23 -0.98 -14.99
N VAL A 91 3.91 0.05 -14.48
CA VAL A 91 4.91 0.75 -15.28
C VAL A 91 6.01 -0.27 -15.52
N ILE A 92 6.01 -0.89 -16.70
CA ILE A 92 7.12 -1.73 -17.14
C ILE A 92 8.30 -0.78 -17.33
N SER A 93 9.08 -0.56 -16.28
CA SER A 93 10.42 -0.02 -16.44
C SER A 93 11.18 -1.07 -17.24
N SER A 94 11.67 -0.69 -18.41
CA SER A 94 12.58 -1.54 -19.18
C SER A 94 13.84 -1.72 -18.34
N ALA A 95 13.88 -2.73 -17.48
CA ALA A 95 15.12 -3.21 -16.92
C ALA A 95 16.02 -3.51 -18.11
N THR A 96 17.10 -2.74 -18.24
CA THR A 96 18.12 -2.96 -19.26
C THR A 96 18.58 -4.40 -19.11
N ARG A 97 18.15 -5.23 -20.05
CA ARG A 97 18.54 -6.63 -20.14
C ARG A 97 20.04 -6.59 -20.42
N MET A 98 20.88 -6.76 -19.39
CA MET A 98 22.31 -6.97 -19.62
C MET A 98 22.43 -8.27 -20.41
N ASP A 99 22.76 -8.13 -21.68
CA ASP A 99 22.82 -9.22 -22.63
C ASP A 99 24.01 -10.13 -22.28
N LEU A 100 23.70 -11.32 -21.77
CA LEU A 100 24.66 -12.35 -21.37
C LEU A 100 25.61 -12.75 -22.52
N SER A 101 25.23 -12.48 -23.78
CA SER A 101 26.06 -12.73 -24.96
C SER A 101 27.36 -11.91 -24.96
N LEU A 102 27.33 -10.65 -24.52
CA LEU A 102 28.53 -9.78 -24.51
C LEU A 102 29.57 -10.25 -23.49
N LEU A 103 29.14 -10.84 -22.37
CA LEU A 103 30.04 -11.44 -21.38
C LEU A 103 30.74 -12.68 -21.96
N THR A 104 30.01 -13.52 -22.70
CA THR A 104 30.62 -14.71 -23.33
C THR A 104 31.64 -14.32 -24.40
N VAL A 105 31.34 -13.35 -25.27
CA VAL A 105 32.27 -12.87 -26.31
C VAL A 105 33.54 -12.27 -25.69
N GLY A 106 33.40 -11.49 -24.61
CA GLY A 106 34.54 -10.91 -23.89
C GLY A 106 35.46 -11.97 -23.26
N ILE A 107 34.90 -13.05 -22.71
CA ILE A 107 35.68 -14.17 -22.15
C ILE A 107 36.37 -14.97 -23.27
N PHE A 108 35.71 -15.21 -24.40
CA PHE A 108 36.34 -15.90 -25.53
C PHE A 108 37.49 -15.10 -26.14
N LEU A 109 37.35 -13.78 -26.30
CA LEU A 109 38.41 -12.90 -26.81
C LEU A 109 39.62 -12.84 -25.86
N SER A 110 39.39 -12.81 -24.54
CA SER A 110 40.50 -12.80 -23.57
C SER A 110 41.23 -14.14 -23.52
N LEU A 111 40.51 -15.27 -23.62
CA LEU A 111 41.12 -16.60 -23.70
C LEU A 111 41.89 -16.83 -25.02
N LEU A 112 41.38 -16.31 -26.15
CA LEU A 112 42.09 -16.32 -27.44
C LEU A 112 43.35 -15.45 -27.40
N ALA A 113 43.30 -14.27 -26.78
CA ALA A 113 44.49 -13.43 -26.61
C ALA A 113 45.55 -14.09 -25.72
N CYS A 114 45.14 -14.87 -24.72
CA CYS A 114 46.04 -15.57 -23.80
C CYS A 114 46.71 -16.81 -24.42
N SER A 115 46.21 -17.30 -25.56
CA SER A 115 46.79 -18.46 -26.29
C SER A 115 47.70 -18.07 -27.45
N VAL A 116 47.86 -16.76 -27.72
CA VAL A 116 48.72 -16.21 -28.79
C VAL A 116 49.95 -15.47 -28.22
N LEU A 117 50.09 -15.37 -26.90
CA LEU A 117 51.29 -14.93 -26.17
C LEU A 117 52.02 -16.14 -25.57
#